data_AF-A0A955J0W0-F1
#
_entry.id   AF-A0A955J0W0-F1
#
_cell.length_a   1.000
_cell.length_b   1.000
_cell.length_c   1.000
_cell.angle_alpha   90.00
_cell.angle_beta   90.00
_cell.angle_gamma   90.00
#
_symmetry.space_group_name_H-M   'P 1'
#
loop_
_entity.id
_entity.type
_entity.pdbx_description
1 polymer ?
#
loop_
_entity_poly.entity_id
_entity_poly.type
_entity_poly.pdbx_seq_one_letter_code
_entity_poly.pdbx_strand_id
1 'polypeptide(L)'
;MLIRGRLLIDPTRTPELGWLRIENARIAEIGTGDPPRDQPAQTLGGRDCIISPAFTDAHIHLPQIDSAGCDGLPLLPWLESVIFPAEIWWV
;
A
#
# COMPACT_ATOMS: atom_id res chain seq x y z
N MET A 1 -17.31 6.53 7.01
CA MET A 1 -17.07 5.20 6.40
C MET A 1 -16.56 4.26 7.47
N LEU A 2 -17.01 3.01 7.48
CA LEU A 2 -16.52 1.98 8.39
C LEU A 2 -15.79 0.87 7.61
N ILE A 3 -14.53 0.60 7.97
CA ILE A 3 -13.72 -0.47 7.39
C ILE A 3 -13.51 -1.54 8.46
N ARG A 4 -13.66 -2.83 8.12
CA ARG A 4 -13.47 -3.95 9.06
C ARG A 4 -12.50 -4.98 8.52
N GLY A 5 -11.67 -5.54 9.39
CA GLY A 5 -10.66 -6.55 9.02
C GLY A 5 -9.65 -6.77 10.12
N ARG A 6 -8.63 -7.57 9.84
CA ARG A 6 -7.53 -7.87 10.76
C ARG A 6 -6.50 -6.73 10.71
N LEU A 7 -6.26 -6.06 11.83
CA LEU A 7 -5.43 -4.86 11.92
C LEU A 7 -3.94 -5.21 11.97
N LEU A 8 -3.23 -5.03 10.86
CA LEU A 8 -1.77 -5.05 10.78
C LEU A 8 -1.24 -3.61 10.85
N ILE A 9 -1.28 -3.04 12.06
CA ILE A 9 -0.85 -1.65 12.33
C ILE A 9 0.36 -1.56 13.27
N ASP A 10 0.76 -2.67 13.85
CA ASP A 10 1.98 -2.83 14.64
C ASP A 10 2.71 -4.09 14.12
N PRO A 11 3.89 -3.97 13.51
CA PRO A 11 4.60 -5.11 12.93
C PRO A 11 5.11 -6.10 13.99
N THR A 12 5.08 -5.73 15.28
CA THR A 12 5.51 -6.60 16.39
C THR A 12 4.38 -7.47 16.93
N ARG A 13 3.14 -7.28 16.45
CA ARG A 13 1.94 -7.98 16.94
C ARG A 13 1.29 -8.81 15.84
N THR A 14 0.67 -9.92 16.24
CA THR A 14 -0.19 -10.68 15.34
C THR A 14 -1.43 -9.83 15.03
N PRO A 15 -1.85 -9.69 13.76
CA PRO A 15 -3.05 -8.95 13.43
C PRO A 15 -4.27 -9.54 14.12
N GLU A 16 -5.11 -8.69 14.70
CA GLU A 16 -6.37 -9.08 15.34
C GLU A 16 -7.54 -8.46 14.62
N LEU A 17 -8.71 -9.10 14.69
CA LEU A 17 -9.93 -8.55 14.10
C LEU A 17 -10.21 -7.18 14.74
N GLY A 18 -10.57 -6.21 13.91
CA GLY A 18 -10.91 -4.86 14.34
C GLY A 18 -11.55 -4.05 13.22
N TRP A 19 -11.62 -2.75 13.44
CA TRP A 19 -12.31 -1.82 12.56
C TRP A 19 -11.72 -0.41 12.66
N LEU A 20 -11.94 0.39 11.61
CA LEU A 20 -11.60 1.80 11.55
C LEU A 20 -12.82 2.59 11.14
N ARG A 21 -13.04 3.72 11.83
CA ARG A 21 -13.98 4.75 11.39
C ARG A 21 -13.22 5.87 10.70
N ILE A 22 -13.60 6.13 9.46
CA ILE A 22 -13.02 7.19 8.63
C ILE A 22 -14.04 8.31 8.47
N GLU A 23 -13.61 9.53 8.82
CA GLU A 23 -14.36 10.77 8.65
C GLU A 23 -13.48 11.80 7.97
N ASN A 24 -14.02 12.49 6.96
CA ASN A 24 -13.29 13.53 6.23
C ASN A 24 -11.89 13.09 5.76
N ALA A 25 -11.82 11.87 5.21
CA ALA A 25 -10.60 11.21 4.75
C ALA A 25 -9.51 11.01 5.83
N ARG A 26 -9.87 11.04 7.11
CA ARG A 26 -8.96 10.79 8.24
C ARG A 26 -9.50 9.67 9.11
N ILE A 27 -8.57 8.95 9.77
CA ILE A 27 -8.93 7.98 10.80
C ILE A 27 -9.46 8.76 12.00
N ALA A 28 -10.74 8.59 12.30
CA ALA A 28 -11.38 9.19 13.46
C ALA A 28 -11.28 8.28 14.68
N GLU A 29 -11.29 6.96 14.48
CA GLU A 29 -11.27 5.96 15.54
C GLU A 29 -10.79 4.60 15.03
N ILE A 30 -10.18 3.83 15.93
CA ILE A 30 -9.75 2.44 15.70
C ILE A 30 -10.23 1.61 16.89
N GLY A 31 -10.77 0.43 16.63
CA GLY A 31 -11.18 -0.52 17.67
C GLY A 31 -10.88 -1.97 17.31
N THR A 32 -10.79 -2.83 18.33
CA THR A 32 -10.63 -4.28 18.19
C THR A 32 -11.98 -5.00 18.28
N GLY A 33 -12.08 -6.20 17.71
CA GLY A 33 -13.28 -7.00 17.70
C GLY A 33 -14.35 -6.47 16.74
N ASP A 34 -15.60 -6.49 17.20
CA ASP A 34 -16.75 -6.04 16.43
C ASP A 34 -17.00 -4.55 16.64
N PRO A 35 -17.39 -3.81 15.57
CA PRO A 35 -17.72 -2.39 15.70
C PRO A 35 -19.00 -2.18 16.54
N PRO A 36 -19.14 -1.04 17.24
CA PRO A 36 -20.38 -0.66 17.91
C PRO A 36 -21.58 -0.63 16.95
N ARG A 37 -22.77 -0.96 17.46
CA ARG A 37 -24.00 -1.11 16.65
C ARG A 37 -24.54 0.19 16.06
N ASP A 38 -24.16 1.32 16.66
CA ASP A 38 -24.50 2.68 16.24
C ASP A 38 -23.56 3.23 15.16
N GLN A 39 -22.53 2.48 14.78
CA GLN A 39 -21.66 2.85 13.67
C GLN A 39 -22.38 2.73 12.32
N PRO A 40 -21.97 3.53 11.31
CA PRO A 40 -22.47 3.37 9.95
C PRO A 40 -22.21 1.94 9.45
N ALA A 41 -23.07 1.46 8.54
CA ALA A 41 -22.91 0.14 7.94
C ALA A 41 -21.49 -0.04 7.36
N GLN A 42 -20.92 -1.24 7.57
CA GLN A 42 -19.61 -1.59 7.01
C GLN A 42 -19.61 -1.29 5.52
N THR A 43 -18.67 -0.45 5.11
CA THR A 43 -18.59 0.03 3.73
C THR A 43 -17.50 -0.72 2.95
N LEU A 44 -16.49 -1.27 3.64
CA LEU A 44 -15.35 -1.96 3.04
C LEU A 44 -14.75 -3.04 3.97
N GLY A 45 -14.11 -4.05 3.37
CA GLY A 45 -13.37 -5.09 4.08
C GLY A 45 -14.21 -6.31 4.44
N GLY A 46 -13.79 -7.02 5.50
CA GLY A 46 -14.36 -8.30 5.93
C GLY A 46 -13.45 -8.98 6.96
N ARG A 47 -13.96 -9.98 7.69
CA ARG A 47 -13.19 -10.67 8.75
C ARG A 47 -11.92 -11.35 8.22
N ASP A 48 -11.92 -11.71 6.94
CA ASP A 48 -10.81 -12.39 6.26
C ASP A 48 -9.87 -11.41 5.54
N CYS A 49 -10.14 -10.11 5.60
CA CYS A 49 -9.27 -9.07 5.03
C CYS A 49 -8.24 -8.61 6.05
N ILE A 50 -7.06 -8.22 5.58
CA ILE A 50 -6.06 -7.50 6.38
C ILE A 50 -6.19 -6.00 6.09
N ILE A 51 -6.13 -5.19 7.15
CA ILE A 51 -6.01 -3.73 7.05
C ILE A 51 -4.62 -3.35 7.51
N SER A 52 -3.89 -2.61 6.68
CA SER A 52 -2.55 -2.09 6.99
C SER A 52 -2.44 -0.64 6.53
N PRO A 53 -1.48 0.14 7.07
CA PRO A 53 -1.04 1.35 6.41
C PRO A 53 -0.62 1.03 4.97
N ALA A 54 -0.92 1.94 4.04
CA ALA A 54 -0.47 1.77 2.67
C ALA A 54 1.07 1.74 2.61
N PHE A 55 1.62 0.88 1.74
CA PHE A 55 3.05 0.90 1.46
C PHE A 55 3.40 2.24 0.79
N THR A 56 4.43 2.88 1.32
CA THR A 56 4.95 4.14 0.77
C THR A 56 6.21 3.82 -0.01
N ASP A 57 6.13 3.95 -1.34
CA ASP A 57 7.29 3.89 -2.21
C ASP A 57 8.06 5.21 -2.12
N ALA A 58 9.25 5.15 -1.54
CA ALA A 58 10.11 6.31 -1.35
C ALA A 58 11.08 6.54 -2.52
N HIS A 59 11.19 5.61 -3.47
CA HIS A 59 12.19 5.66 -4.52
C HIS A 59 11.78 4.86 -5.75
N ILE A 60 11.41 5.59 -6.80
CA ILE A 60 11.11 5.05 -8.12
C ILE A 60 11.73 5.93 -9.20
N HIS A 61 12.22 5.30 -10.27
CA HIS A 61 12.58 5.98 -11.50
C HIS A 61 11.43 5.85 -12.48
N LEU A 62 10.53 6.83 -12.46
CA LEU A 62 9.30 6.81 -13.25
C LEU A 62 9.54 6.54 -14.76
N PRO A 63 10.56 7.15 -15.42
CA PRO A 63 10.82 6.90 -16.83
C PRO A 63 11.42 5.54 -17.17
N GLN A 64 11.74 4.73 -16.16
CA GLN A 64 12.39 3.42 -16.32
C GLN A 64 11.41 2.26 -16.17
N ILE A 65 10.12 2.51 -15.94
CA ILE A 65 9.11 1.45 -15.68
C ILE A 65 9.08 0.42 -16.81
N ASP A 66 9.16 0.85 -18.06
CA ASP A 66 9.10 -0.06 -19.22
C ASP A 66 10.37 -0.91 -19.39
N SER A 67 11.43 -0.59 -18.65
CA SER A 67 12.68 -1.39 -18.59
C SER A 67 12.72 -2.34 -17.39
N ALA A 68 11.62 -2.48 -16.64
CA ALA A 68 11.55 -3.39 -15.51
C ALA A 68 11.82 -4.84 -15.95
N GLY A 69 12.81 -5.48 -15.31
CA GLY A 69 13.21 -6.85 -15.62
C GLY A 69 14.29 -6.99 -16.70
N CYS A 70 14.77 -5.90 -17.30
CA CYS A 70 15.98 -5.92 -18.13
C CYS A 70 17.23 -6.12 -17.24
N ASP A 71 17.76 -7.34 -17.23
CA ASP A 71 18.88 -7.79 -16.37
C ASP A 71 20.08 -8.29 -17.21
N GLY A 72 21.22 -8.54 -16.56
CA GLY A 72 22.40 -9.17 -17.16
C GLY A 72 23.62 -8.27 -17.35
N LEU A 73 23.55 -7.01 -16.89
CA LEU A 73 24.65 -6.04 -16.95
C LEU A 73 24.90 -5.44 -15.56
N PRO A 74 26.16 -5.09 -15.21
CA PRO A 74 26.42 -4.31 -14.01
C PRO A 74 25.87 -2.88 -14.19
N LEU A 75 25.71 -2.16 -13.07
CA LEU A 75 24.99 -0.88 -13.02
C LEU A 75 25.36 0.10 -14.14
N LEU A 76 26.65 0.44 -14.31
CA LEU A 76 27.04 1.48 -15.27
C LEU A 76 26.79 1.06 -16.73
N PRO A 77 27.19 -0.15 -17.19
CA PRO A 77 26.81 -0.64 -18.52
C PRO A 77 25.30 -0.77 -18.74
N TRP A 78 24.54 -1.14 -17.70
CA TRP A 78 23.07 -1.19 -17.77
C TRP A 78 22.47 0.20 -17.97
N LEU A 79 22.98 1.20 -17.24
CA LEU A 79 22.55 2.59 -17.39
C LEU A 79 22.77 3.07 -18.84
N GLU A 80 23.96 2.85 -19.38
CA GLU A 80 24.32 3.28 -20.73
C GLU A 80 23.55 2.56 -21.84
N SER A 81 23.33 1.25 -21.69
CA SER A 81 22.81 0.41 -22.77
C SER A 81 21.29 0.24 -22.75
N VAL A 82 20.65 0.42 -21.59
CA VAL A 82 19.23 0.16 -21.38
C VAL A 82 18.52 1.43 -20.92
N ILE A 83 18.95 2.00 -19.79
CA ILE A 83 18.20 3.06 -19.13
C ILE A 83 18.26 4.39 -19.86
N PHE A 84 19.44 4.94 -20.14
CA PHE A 84 19.51 6.24 -20.81
C PHE A 84 18.80 6.23 -22.17
N PRO A 85 18.90 5.17 -23.00
CA PRO A 85 18.03 5.03 -24.17
C PRO A 85 16.54 5.04 -23.82
N ALA A 86 16.09 4.26 -22.83
CA ALA A 86 14.69 4.20 -22.43
C ALA A 86 14.13 5.57 -21.97
N GLU A 87 14.90 6.31 -21.17
CA GLU A 87 14.50 7.63 -20.68
C GLU A 87 14.29 8.65 -21.81
N ILE A 88 15.01 8.52 -22.94
CA ILE A 88 14.86 9.40 -24.12
C ILE A 88 13.50 9.23 -24.81
N TRP A 89 12.86 8.06 -24.72
CA TRP A 89 11.55 7.82 -25.34
C TRP A 89 10.38 8.33 -24.51
N TRP A 90 10.65 8.82 -23.30
CA TRP A 90 9.67 9.18 -22.29
C TRP A 90 9.31 10.68 -22.26
N VAL A 91 9.71 11.44 -23.29
CA VAL A 91 9.45 12.88 -23.46
C VAL A 91 8.00 13.16 -23.84
#